data_AF-A0A5S9IIP3-F1
#
_entry.id   AF-A0A5S9IIP3-F1
#
_cell.length_a   1.000
_cell.length_b   1.000
_cell.length_c   1.000
_cell.angle_alpha   90.00
_cell.angle_beta   90.00
_cell.angle_gamma   90.00
#
_symmetry.space_group_name_H-M   'P 1'
#
loop_
_entity.id
_entity.type
_entity.pdbx_description
1 polymer ?
#
loop_
_entity_poly.entity_id
_entity_poly.type
_entity_poly.pdbx_seq_one_letter_code
_entity_poly.pdbx_strand_id
1 'polypeptide(L)'
;MNLLVFIIPLDLIVNLVVVMITLAFIRYFAKKSAKDFKEVKKRLKSESELYTEIILGVESAGQSVCNPGLQDRQMRIAIWELYNNLRVQPNKQSKSITLQRKLLEKKEEIYHLLERGRVEIETLPFMGIIGTLVGFAISFFTNQFSFNVNGIGFFLAASSTIFALSYLINLKKTHEAETLALFDYFNEQQNSLEKIMTSYEGFRLLEDWLKRWPQLLDAEKPLATTQEISMEHFID
;
A
#
# COMPACT_ATOMS: atom_id res chain seq x y z
N MET A 1 5.16 -32.76 52.99
CA MET A 1 4.04 -32.26 52.15
C MET A 1 4.65 -31.68 50.89
N ASN A 2 4.13 -32.08 49.73
CA ASN A 2 4.84 -32.19 48.45
C ASN A 2 5.26 -30.87 47.79
N LEU A 3 6.57 -30.62 47.67
CA LEU A 3 7.16 -29.63 46.73
C LEU A 3 6.70 -29.89 45.29
N LEU A 4 6.49 -31.17 44.98
CA LEU A 4 6.00 -31.74 43.73
C LEU A 4 4.63 -31.20 43.26
N VAL A 5 3.74 -30.83 44.19
CA VAL A 5 2.39 -30.32 43.86
C VAL A 5 2.43 -28.87 43.39
N PHE A 6 3.45 -28.10 43.77
CA PHE A 6 3.59 -26.69 43.40
C PHE A 6 4.35 -26.47 42.08
N ILE A 7 5.20 -27.42 41.66
CA ILE A 7 6.04 -27.28 40.46
C ILE A 7 5.23 -27.48 39.16
N ILE A 8 4.28 -28.42 39.15
CA ILE A 8 3.42 -28.72 38.00
C ILE A 8 2.57 -27.51 37.55
N PRO A 9 1.85 -26.80 38.44
CA PRO A 9 1.10 -25.61 38.04
C PRO A 9 2.00 -24.44 37.62
N LEU A 10 3.22 -24.33 38.19
CA LEU A 10 4.14 -23.24 37.85
C LEU A 10 4.68 -23.36 36.42
N ASP A 11 5.08 -24.56 35.99
CA ASP A 11 5.57 -24.80 34.62
C ASP A 11 4.49 -24.54 33.56
N LEU A 12 3.25 -24.97 33.84
CA LEU A 12 2.10 -24.67 32.99
C LEU A 12 1.84 -23.16 32.88
N ILE A 13 1.92 -22.42 34.00
CA ILE A 13 1.76 -20.97 34.01
C ILE A 13 2.85 -20.29 33.19
N VAL A 14 4.12 -20.69 33.36
CA VAL A 14 5.24 -20.11 32.61
C VAL A 14 5.09 -20.37 31.11
N ASN A 15 4.77 -21.61 30.70
CA ASN A 15 4.52 -21.95 29.29
C ASN A 15 3.34 -21.15 28.72
N LEU A 16 2.27 -20.93 29.49
CA LEU A 16 1.14 -20.13 29.07
C LEU A 16 1.51 -18.64 28.90
N VAL A 17 2.34 -18.10 29.80
CA VAL A 17 2.87 -16.73 29.67
C VAL A 17 3.73 -16.60 28.41
N VAL A 18 4.59 -17.57 28.12
CA VAL A 18 5.43 -17.58 26.91
C VAL A 18 4.57 -17.58 25.65
N VAL A 19 3.56 -18.46 25.59
CA VAL A 19 2.63 -18.50 24.46
C VAL A 19 1.88 -17.17 24.29
N MET A 20 1.43 -16.57 25.40
CA MET A 20 0.77 -15.26 25.36
C MET A 20 1.69 -14.16 24.83
N ILE A 21 2.97 -14.15 25.24
CA ILE A 21 3.98 -13.22 24.75
C ILE A 21 4.23 -13.46 23.25
N THR A 22 4.47 -14.70 22.83
CA THR A 22 4.69 -15.05 21.42
C THR A 22 3.50 -14.64 20.56
N LEU A 23 2.27 -14.91 20.98
CA LEU A 23 1.06 -14.48 20.28
C LEU A 23 0.90 -12.96 20.24
N ALA A 24 1.29 -12.24 21.29
CA ALA A 24 1.29 -10.78 21.30
C ALA A 24 2.29 -10.21 20.27
N PHE A 25 3.50 -10.78 20.18
CA PHE A 25 4.49 -10.41 19.17
C PHE A 25 4.00 -10.73 17.75
N ILE A 26 3.47 -11.94 17.50
CA ILE A 26 2.89 -12.32 16.21
C ILE A 26 1.79 -11.31 15.80
N ARG A 27 0.88 -10.97 16.73
CA ARG A 27 -0.18 -9.98 16.47
C ARG A 27 0.37 -8.58 16.19
N TYR A 28 1.42 -8.16 16.89
CA TYR A 28 2.06 -6.87 16.67
C TYR A 28 2.62 -6.76 15.26
N PHE A 29 3.44 -7.74 14.83
CA PHE A 29 4.03 -7.78 13.49
C PHE A 29 2.96 -7.93 12.40
N ALA A 30 1.93 -8.77 12.63
CA ALA A 30 0.81 -8.90 11.71
C ALA A 30 0.07 -7.57 11.50
N LYS A 31 -0.21 -6.81 12.57
CA LYS A 31 -0.86 -5.50 12.48
C LYS A 31 0.02 -4.46 11.80
N LYS A 32 1.33 -4.48 12.10
CA LYS A 32 2.30 -3.55 11.51
C LYS A 32 2.40 -3.77 10.00
N SER A 33 2.59 -5.01 9.57
CA SER A 33 2.63 -5.35 8.16
C SER A 33 1.32 -5.02 7.44
N ALA A 34 0.15 -5.35 8.02
CA ALA A 34 -1.14 -4.98 7.42
C ALA A 34 -1.28 -3.45 7.22
N LYS A 35 -0.72 -2.64 8.13
CA LYS A 35 -0.69 -1.18 8.00
C LYS A 35 0.21 -0.77 6.82
N ASP A 36 1.38 -1.36 6.69
CA ASP A 36 2.31 -1.08 5.60
C ASP A 36 1.69 -1.43 4.24
N PHE A 37 1.06 -2.60 4.10
CA PHE A 37 0.32 -2.97 2.88
C PHE A 37 -0.83 -2.01 2.56
N LYS A 38 -1.59 -1.58 3.58
CA LYS A 38 -2.67 -0.59 3.39
C LYS A 38 -2.13 0.75 2.90
N GLU A 39 -0.97 1.17 3.40
CA GLU A 39 -0.32 2.40 2.95
C GLU A 39 0.21 2.27 1.52
N VAL A 40 0.87 1.16 1.18
CA VAL A 40 1.31 0.86 -0.19
C VAL A 40 0.13 0.87 -1.16
N LYS A 41 -0.98 0.22 -0.81
CA LYS A 41 -2.21 0.21 -1.62
C LYS A 41 -2.75 1.63 -1.87
N LYS A 42 -2.75 2.48 -0.83
CA LYS A 42 -3.19 3.87 -0.95
C LYS A 42 -2.28 4.66 -1.89
N ARG A 43 -0.96 4.53 -1.74
CA ARG A 43 0.04 5.22 -2.57
C ARG A 43 0.00 4.75 -4.02
N LEU A 44 -0.07 3.43 -4.25
CA LEU A 44 -0.22 2.86 -5.59
C LEU A 44 -1.45 3.39 -6.29
N LYS A 45 -2.59 3.44 -5.60
CA LYS A 45 -3.83 3.97 -6.16
C LYS A 45 -3.68 5.45 -6.54
N SER A 46 -3.17 6.30 -5.65
CA SER A 46 -3.03 7.73 -5.93
C SER A 46 -2.03 8.02 -7.05
N GLU A 47 -0.90 7.31 -7.10
CA GLU A 47 0.11 7.51 -8.15
C GLU A 47 -0.37 6.94 -9.50
N SER A 48 -1.12 5.84 -9.49
CA SER A 48 -1.72 5.30 -10.72
C SER A 48 -2.82 6.23 -11.27
N GLU A 49 -3.63 6.82 -10.39
CA GLU A 49 -4.62 7.85 -10.76
C GLU A 49 -3.92 9.06 -11.37
N LEU A 50 -2.80 9.52 -10.78
CA LEU A 50 -1.98 10.60 -11.34
C LEU A 50 -1.49 10.29 -12.76
N TYR A 51 -0.92 9.11 -12.97
CA TYR A 51 -0.42 8.73 -14.30
C TYR A 51 -1.55 8.59 -15.31
N THR A 52 -2.69 8.03 -14.89
CA THR A 52 -3.88 7.91 -15.74
C THR A 52 -4.39 9.29 -16.17
N GLU A 53 -4.50 10.25 -15.24
CA GLU A 53 -4.92 11.62 -15.55
C GLU A 53 -3.96 12.33 -16.50
N ILE A 54 -2.65 12.13 -16.35
CA ILE A 54 -1.66 12.70 -17.28
C ILE A 54 -1.80 12.07 -18.66
N ILE A 55 -1.97 10.75 -18.75
CA ILE A 55 -2.15 10.03 -20.02
C ILE A 55 -3.40 10.54 -20.72
N LEU A 56 -4.55 10.56 -20.03
CA LEU A 56 -5.80 11.08 -20.57
C LEU A 56 -5.68 12.55 -20.98
N GLY A 57 -4.99 13.38 -20.18
CA GLY A 57 -4.72 14.78 -20.50
C GLY A 57 -3.93 14.94 -21.79
N VAL A 58 -2.84 14.19 -21.95
CA VAL A 58 -2.00 14.22 -23.17
C VAL A 58 -2.77 13.68 -24.39
N GLU A 59 -3.54 12.61 -24.22
CA GLU A 59 -4.41 12.06 -25.27
C GLU A 59 -5.51 13.07 -25.67
N SER A 60 -6.13 13.75 -24.70
CA SER A 60 -7.17 14.79 -24.93
C SER A 60 -6.63 16.05 -25.62
N ALA A 61 -5.34 16.34 -25.47
CA ALA A 61 -4.68 17.41 -26.21
C ALA A 61 -4.35 17.01 -27.66
N GLY A 62 -4.15 15.70 -27.89
CA GLY A 62 -3.96 15.13 -29.23
C GLY A 62 -5.26 14.87 -29.99
N GLN A 63 -6.38 14.62 -29.29
CA GLN A 63 -7.71 14.35 -29.83
C GLN A 63 -8.76 14.96 -28.91
N SER A 64 -9.84 15.57 -29.41
CA SER A 64 -10.87 16.27 -28.61
C SER A 64 -11.77 15.33 -27.77
N VAL A 65 -11.19 14.42 -26.98
CA VAL A 65 -11.90 13.40 -26.21
C VAL A 65 -11.66 13.66 -24.73
N CYS A 66 -12.77 13.78 -24.01
CA CYS A 66 -12.96 13.86 -22.55
C CYS A 66 -12.04 14.79 -21.76
N ASN A 67 -12.66 15.76 -21.07
CA ASN A 67 -12.00 16.53 -20.00
C ASN A 67 -11.52 15.57 -18.90
N PRO A 68 -10.21 15.49 -18.62
CA PRO A 68 -9.69 14.77 -17.46
C PRO A 68 -10.27 15.35 -16.16
N GLY A 69 -10.49 14.49 -15.17
CA GLY A 69 -11.18 14.80 -13.91
C GLY A 69 -10.29 15.60 -12.95
N LEU A 70 -9.92 16.82 -13.34
CA LEU A 70 -8.97 17.72 -12.67
C LEU A 70 -9.48 18.35 -11.36
N GLN A 71 -10.52 17.79 -10.74
CA GLN A 71 -11.22 18.37 -9.60
C GLN A 71 -10.36 18.35 -8.32
N ASP A 72 -9.48 17.37 -8.15
CA ASP A 72 -8.61 17.27 -6.97
C ASP A 72 -7.42 18.25 -7.05
N ARG A 73 -7.34 19.16 -6.07
CA ARG A 73 -6.26 20.13 -5.92
C ARG A 73 -4.89 19.46 -5.80
N GLN A 74 -4.79 18.33 -5.10
CA GLN A 74 -3.49 17.66 -4.91
C GLN A 74 -2.96 17.11 -6.23
N MET A 75 -3.85 16.51 -7.04
CA MET A 75 -3.54 16.06 -8.39
C MET A 75 -2.98 17.20 -9.25
N ARG A 76 -3.62 18.38 -9.22
CA ARG A 76 -3.17 19.55 -10.00
C ARG A 76 -1.76 19.99 -9.63
N ILE A 77 -1.47 20.04 -8.33
CA ILE A 77 -0.15 20.43 -7.81
C ILE A 77 0.90 19.42 -8.28
N ALA A 78 0.62 18.13 -8.18
CA ALA A 78 1.54 17.07 -8.60
C ALA A 78 1.87 17.13 -10.11
N ILE A 79 0.85 17.32 -10.95
CA ILE A 79 1.04 17.46 -12.40
C ILE A 79 1.87 18.71 -12.72
N TRP A 80 1.56 19.84 -12.07
CA TRP A 80 2.28 21.10 -12.26
C TRP A 80 3.74 21.00 -11.83
N GLU A 81 4.01 20.33 -10.72
CA GLU A 81 5.36 20.07 -10.22
C GLU A 81 6.14 19.18 -11.19
N LEU A 82 5.54 18.09 -11.68
CA LEU A 82 6.16 17.23 -12.68
C LEU A 82 6.52 18.04 -13.94
N TYR A 83 5.57 18.82 -14.46
CA TYR A 83 5.79 19.68 -15.62
C TYR A 83 6.92 20.68 -15.41
N ASN A 84 6.93 21.42 -14.29
CA ASN A 84 7.98 22.41 -14.03
C ASN A 84 9.37 21.78 -14.01
N ASN A 85 9.49 20.59 -13.43
CA ASN A 85 10.77 19.87 -13.40
C ASN A 85 11.24 19.40 -14.79
N LEU A 86 10.30 19.13 -15.70
CA LEU A 86 10.61 18.76 -17.08
C LEU A 86 10.88 19.99 -17.94
N ARG A 87 10.13 21.08 -17.75
CA ARG A 87 10.23 22.30 -18.56
C ARG A 87 11.60 22.96 -18.46
N VAL A 88 12.21 22.97 -17.28
CA VAL A 88 13.52 23.58 -17.04
C VAL A 88 14.69 22.87 -17.75
N GLN A 89 14.46 21.67 -18.28
CA GLN A 89 15.50 20.89 -18.95
C GLN A 89 15.78 21.41 -20.37
N PRO A 90 17.06 21.52 -20.78
CA PRO A 90 17.46 22.25 -21.99
C PRO A 90 17.09 21.55 -23.30
N ASN A 91 17.03 20.22 -23.31
CA ASN A 91 16.76 19.45 -24.53
C ASN A 91 15.85 18.23 -24.25
N LYS A 92 15.33 17.61 -25.31
CA LYS A 92 14.40 16.46 -25.22
C LYS A 92 15.01 15.28 -24.48
N GLN A 93 16.31 15.01 -24.67
CA GLN A 93 16.98 13.88 -24.03
C GLN A 93 17.08 14.09 -22.52
N SER A 94 17.45 15.30 -22.06
CA SER A 94 17.45 15.67 -20.64
C SER A 94 16.06 15.60 -20.04
N LYS A 95 15.00 16.00 -20.76
CA LYS A 95 13.60 15.83 -20.31
C LYS A 95 13.25 14.36 -20.09
N SER A 96 13.62 13.49 -21.02
CA SER A 96 13.42 12.04 -20.92
C SER A 96 14.15 11.45 -19.72
N ILE A 97 15.43 11.80 -19.52
CA ILE A 97 16.24 11.30 -18.40
C ILE A 97 15.65 11.76 -17.06
N THR A 98 15.25 13.03 -16.95
CA THR A 98 14.63 13.55 -15.72
C THR A 98 13.28 12.89 -15.44
N LEU A 99 12.47 12.64 -16.47
CA LEU A 99 11.22 11.89 -16.33
C LEU A 99 11.49 10.47 -15.81
N GLN A 100 12.37 9.72 -16.48
CA GLN A 100 12.74 8.36 -16.10
C GLN A 100 13.27 8.29 -14.67
N ARG A 101 14.14 9.23 -14.27
CA ARG A 101 14.64 9.31 -12.89
C ARG A 101 13.50 9.49 -11.89
N LYS A 102 12.58 10.42 -12.14
CA LYS A 102 11.44 10.65 -11.24
C LYS A 102 10.51 9.45 -11.13
N LEU A 103 10.21 8.82 -12.25
CA LEU A 103 9.39 7.60 -12.28
C LEU A 103 10.09 6.45 -11.54
N LEU A 104 11.41 6.33 -11.68
CA LEU A 104 12.22 5.34 -10.95
C LEU A 104 12.24 5.62 -9.43
N GLU A 105 12.48 6.86 -9.02
CA GLU A 105 12.47 7.27 -7.60
C GLU A 105 11.14 6.91 -6.93
N LYS A 106 10.02 7.16 -7.61
CA LYS A 106 8.68 6.81 -7.12
C LYS A 106 8.45 5.31 -7.04
N LYS A 107 8.89 4.57 -8.07
CA LYS A 107 8.83 3.12 -8.07
C LYS A 107 9.65 2.51 -6.94
N GLU A 108 10.85 3.02 -6.69
CA GLU A 108 11.73 2.57 -5.60
C GLU A 108 11.10 2.84 -4.23
N GLU A 109 10.50 4.02 -4.03
CA GLU A 109 9.82 4.36 -2.77
C GLU A 109 8.68 3.38 -2.46
N ILE A 110 7.85 3.08 -3.45
CA ILE A 110 6.73 2.13 -3.31
C ILE A 110 7.26 0.71 -3.09
N TYR A 111 8.27 0.30 -3.85
CA TYR A 111 8.85 -1.03 -3.75
C TYR A 111 9.50 -1.27 -2.38
N HIS A 112 10.22 -0.29 -1.85
CA HIS A 112 10.85 -0.41 -0.54
C HIS A 112 9.81 -0.56 0.59
N LEU A 113 8.67 0.12 0.50
CA LEU A 113 7.56 -0.05 1.45
C LEU A 113 6.90 -1.43 1.32
N LEU A 114 6.73 -1.92 0.09
CA LEU A 114 6.20 -3.25 -0.18
C LEU A 114 7.12 -4.34 0.39
N GLU A 115 8.43 -4.23 0.13
CA GLU A 115 9.43 -5.19 0.59
C GLU A 115 9.51 -5.21 2.11
N ARG A 116 9.45 -4.04 2.76
CA ARG A 116 9.36 -3.96 4.23
C ARG A 116 8.15 -4.73 4.76
N GLY A 117 6.97 -4.48 4.19
CA GLY A 117 5.75 -5.17 4.59
C GLY A 117 5.85 -6.69 4.40
N ARG A 118 6.44 -7.13 3.28
CA ARG A 118 6.65 -8.55 2.96
C ARG A 118 7.62 -9.23 3.92
N VAL A 119 8.79 -8.64 4.16
CA VAL A 119 9.79 -9.17 5.10
C VAL A 119 9.17 -9.34 6.49
N GLU A 120 8.38 -8.36 6.96
CA GLU A 120 7.72 -8.45 8.26
C GLU A 120 6.72 -9.62 8.34
N ILE A 121 5.95 -9.92 7.27
CA ILE A 121 5.09 -11.11 7.25
C ILE A 121 5.92 -12.39 7.28
N GLU A 122 6.98 -12.45 6.46
CA GLU A 122 7.82 -13.62 6.33
C GLU A 122 8.59 -13.94 7.62
N THR A 123 8.75 -12.97 8.52
CA THR A 123 9.29 -13.21 9.88
C THR A 123 8.31 -13.90 10.85
N LEU A 124 6.99 -13.89 10.57
CA LEU A 124 5.98 -14.45 11.49
C LEU A 124 6.19 -15.93 11.82
N PRO A 125 6.46 -16.83 10.85
CA PRO A 125 6.70 -18.24 11.14
C PRO A 125 7.96 -18.45 12.00
N PHE A 126 9.01 -17.65 11.78
CA PHE A 126 10.23 -17.71 12.59
C PHE A 126 9.94 -17.33 14.05
N MET A 127 9.09 -16.33 14.29
CA MET A 127 8.65 -15.98 15.64
C MET A 127 7.86 -17.12 16.31
N GLY A 128 7.01 -17.82 15.56
CA GLY A 128 6.30 -19.02 16.04
C GLY A 128 7.27 -20.15 16.41
N ILE A 129 8.27 -20.42 15.56
CA ILE A 129 9.30 -21.43 15.80
C ILE A 129 10.11 -21.09 17.05
N ILE A 130 10.56 -19.83 17.19
CA ILE A 130 11.30 -19.38 18.37
C ILE A 130 10.45 -19.55 19.64
N GLY A 131 9.18 -19.13 19.61
CA GLY A 131 8.27 -19.35 20.74
C GLY A 131 8.11 -20.83 21.08
N THR A 132 8.07 -21.68 20.06
CA THR A 132 7.99 -23.14 20.24
C THR A 132 9.25 -23.70 20.90
N LEU A 133 10.43 -23.27 20.44
CA LEU A 133 11.71 -23.69 21.01
C LEU A 133 11.91 -23.20 22.45
N VAL A 134 11.47 -21.97 22.75
CA VAL A 134 11.53 -21.42 24.12
C VAL A 134 10.60 -22.21 25.06
N GLY A 135 9.38 -22.52 24.62
CA GLY A 135 8.47 -23.39 25.39
C GLY A 135 9.06 -24.78 25.63
N PHE A 136 9.74 -25.35 24.63
CA PHE A 136 10.44 -26.62 24.77
C PHE A 136 11.61 -26.53 25.76
N ALA A 137 12.43 -25.49 25.68
CA ALA A 137 13.56 -25.29 26.57
C ALA A 137 13.11 -25.14 28.04
N ILE A 138 12.05 -24.36 28.29
CA ILE A 138 11.49 -24.20 29.64
C ILE A 138 11.01 -25.55 30.19
N SER A 139 10.21 -26.28 29.41
CA SER A 139 9.73 -27.61 29.78
C SER A 139 10.88 -28.61 29.99
N PHE A 140 11.97 -28.47 29.23
CA PHE A 140 13.17 -29.31 29.38
C PHE A 140 13.97 -28.99 30.64
N PHE A 141 14.14 -27.70 31.00
CA PHE A 141 14.85 -27.30 32.22
C PHE A 141 14.04 -27.54 33.50
N THR A 142 12.70 -27.56 33.41
CA THR A 142 11.81 -27.87 34.54
C THR A 142 11.60 -29.37 34.74
N ASN A 143 12.18 -30.25 33.90
CA ASN A 143 12.06 -31.70 33.96
C ASN A 143 12.72 -32.35 35.19
N GLN A 144 12.06 -32.20 36.32
CA GLN A 144 11.98 -33.24 37.34
C GLN A 144 10.74 -34.14 37.21
N PHE A 145 9.74 -33.91 36.32
CA PHE A 145 8.51 -34.75 36.34
C PHE A 145 7.81 -35.06 35.01
N SER A 146 7.51 -36.36 34.85
CA SER A 146 6.48 -37.05 34.05
C SER A 146 6.12 -36.53 32.65
N PHE A 147 6.28 -37.41 31.67
CA PHE A 147 5.92 -37.31 30.24
C PHE A 147 4.59 -36.60 29.89
N ASN A 148 3.61 -36.54 30.80
CA ASN A 148 2.27 -36.02 30.54
C ASN A 148 2.21 -34.46 30.54
N VAL A 149 3.04 -33.77 31.32
CA VAL A 149 3.07 -32.30 31.38
C VAL A 149 3.86 -31.71 30.20
N ASN A 150 4.93 -32.38 29.80
CA ASN A 150 5.72 -32.05 28.61
C ASN A 150 4.88 -32.08 27.32
N GLY A 151 3.91 -33.00 27.24
CA GLY A 151 2.97 -33.08 26.11
C GLY A 151 2.11 -31.81 25.96
N ILE A 152 1.59 -31.28 27.08
CA ILE A 152 0.75 -30.08 27.07
C ILE A 152 1.56 -28.84 26.68
N GLY A 153 2.77 -28.68 27.22
CA GLY A 153 3.68 -27.61 26.83
C GLY A 153 4.02 -27.65 25.33
N PHE A 154 4.25 -28.85 24.79
CA PHE A 154 4.47 -29.05 23.36
C PHE A 154 3.25 -28.68 22.50
N PHE A 155 2.04 -29.10 22.89
CA PHE A 155 0.81 -28.75 22.16
C PHE A 155 0.56 -27.23 22.17
N LEU A 156 0.77 -26.57 23.32
CA LEU A 156 0.61 -25.12 23.44
C LEU A 156 1.65 -24.37 22.58
N ALA A 157 2.91 -24.80 22.61
CA ALA A 157 3.98 -24.28 21.79
C ALA A 157 3.68 -24.45 20.28
N ALA A 158 3.32 -25.66 19.84
CA ALA A 158 2.97 -25.94 18.45
C ALA A 158 1.78 -25.11 17.95
N SER A 159 0.79 -24.87 18.82
CA SER A 159 -0.36 -24.02 18.48
C SER A 159 0.06 -22.61 18.06
N SER A 160 1.09 -22.03 18.69
CA SER A 160 1.59 -20.69 18.37
C SER A 160 2.17 -20.59 16.95
N THR A 161 2.86 -21.65 16.51
CA THR A 161 3.37 -21.76 15.14
C THR A 161 2.24 -21.92 14.12
N ILE A 162 1.22 -22.72 14.44
CA ILE A 162 0.02 -22.85 13.58
C ILE A 162 -0.71 -21.52 13.45
N PHE A 163 -0.84 -20.76 14.55
CA PHE A 163 -1.42 -19.41 14.52
C PHE A 163 -0.58 -18.45 13.67
N ALA A 164 0.76 -18.47 13.79
CA ALA A 164 1.65 -17.65 12.98
C ALA A 164 1.49 -17.94 11.48
N LEU A 165 1.46 -19.22 11.10
CA LEU A 165 1.24 -19.66 9.72
C LEU A 165 -0.14 -19.26 9.20
N SER A 166 -1.18 -19.41 10.03
CA SER A 166 -2.55 -19.00 9.67
C SER A 166 -2.65 -17.50 9.41
N TYR A 167 -2.01 -16.67 10.25
CA TYR A 167 -1.92 -15.23 10.03
C TYR A 167 -1.15 -14.89 8.76
N LEU A 168 -0.02 -15.56 8.51
CA LEU A 168 0.75 -15.37 7.28
C LEU A 168 -0.09 -15.67 6.04
N ILE A 169 -0.77 -16.82 6.00
CA ILE A 169 -1.60 -17.23 4.86
C ILE A 169 -2.70 -16.19 4.61
N ASN A 170 -3.36 -15.72 5.67
CA ASN A 170 -4.43 -14.74 5.55
C ASN A 170 -3.91 -13.38 5.04
N LEU A 171 -2.79 -12.89 5.58
CA LEU A 171 -2.19 -11.62 5.16
C LEU A 171 -1.69 -11.70 3.71
N LYS A 172 -1.03 -12.80 3.32
CA LYS A 172 -0.60 -13.00 1.93
C LYS A 172 -1.80 -13.02 0.97
N LYS A 173 -2.85 -13.77 1.31
CA LYS A 173 -4.04 -13.88 0.47
C LYS A 173 -4.81 -12.57 0.36
N THR A 174 -4.94 -11.83 1.45
CA THR A 174 -5.79 -10.63 1.52
C THR A 174 -5.07 -9.36 1.06
N HIS A 175 -3.76 -9.24 1.34
CA HIS A 175 -3.02 -8.00 1.11
C HIS A 175 -1.94 -8.11 0.05
N GLU A 176 -1.15 -9.19 0.04
CA GLU A 176 -0.04 -9.32 -0.94
C GLU A 176 -0.58 -9.47 -2.36
N ALA A 177 -1.53 -10.37 -2.60
CA ALA A 177 -2.08 -10.61 -3.94
C ALA A 177 -2.74 -9.35 -4.55
N GLU A 178 -3.56 -8.63 -3.78
CA GLU A 178 -4.20 -7.40 -4.24
C GLU A 178 -3.18 -6.28 -4.51
N THR A 179 -2.14 -6.18 -3.65
CA THR A 179 -1.12 -5.14 -3.80
C THR A 179 -0.22 -5.41 -5.00
N LEU A 180 0.10 -6.67 -5.28
CA LEU A 180 0.85 -7.07 -6.48
C LEU A 180 0.07 -6.75 -7.76
N ALA A 181 -1.23 -7.06 -7.80
CA ALA A 181 -2.06 -6.71 -8.95
C ALA A 181 -2.10 -5.19 -9.21
N LEU A 182 -2.18 -4.38 -8.14
CA LEU A 182 -2.10 -2.92 -8.26
C LEU A 182 -0.70 -2.43 -8.67
N PHE A 183 0.35 -3.14 -8.27
CA PHE A 183 1.71 -2.84 -8.67
C PHE A 183 1.95 -3.13 -10.16
N ASP A 184 1.35 -4.22 -10.68
CA ASP A 184 1.39 -4.53 -12.11
C ASP A 184 0.67 -3.46 -12.93
N TYR A 185 -0.53 -3.06 -12.50
CA TYR A 185 -1.26 -1.94 -13.12
C TYR A 185 -0.44 -0.64 -13.08
N PHE A 186 0.17 -0.32 -11.94
CA PHE A 186 1.04 0.84 -11.79
C PHE A 186 2.23 0.80 -12.78
N ASN A 187 2.90 -0.36 -12.92
CA ASN A 187 4.00 -0.52 -13.88
C ASN A 187 3.54 -0.32 -15.32
N GLU A 188 2.35 -0.81 -15.67
CA GLU A 188 1.78 -0.63 -17.01
C GLU A 188 1.48 0.85 -17.30
N GLN A 189 0.90 1.57 -16.32
CA GLN A 189 0.66 3.01 -16.42
C GLN A 189 1.98 3.80 -16.53
N GLN A 190 2.98 3.47 -15.72
CA GLN A 190 4.30 4.08 -15.76
C GLN A 190 4.96 3.91 -17.14
N ASN A 191 4.95 2.68 -17.68
CA ASN A 191 5.52 2.38 -19.00
C ASN A 191 4.77 3.09 -20.13
N SER A 192 3.44 3.18 -20.03
CA SER A 192 2.59 3.88 -20.99
C SER A 192 2.88 5.38 -20.99
N LEU A 193 2.95 6.00 -19.81
CA LEU A 193 3.31 7.40 -19.65
C LEU A 193 4.72 7.67 -20.21
N GLU A 194 5.70 6.84 -19.88
CA GLU A 194 7.06 6.97 -20.42
C GLU A 194 7.05 6.92 -21.95
N LYS A 195 6.35 5.95 -22.55
CA LYS A 195 6.25 5.81 -24.00
C LYS A 195 5.60 7.02 -24.67
N ILE A 196 4.50 7.52 -24.09
CA ILE A 196 3.79 8.71 -24.60
C ILE A 196 4.71 9.93 -24.53
N MET A 197 5.36 10.14 -23.39
CA MET A 197 6.22 11.31 -23.17
C MET A 197 7.50 11.28 -24.01
N THR A 198 8.10 10.10 -24.20
CA THR A 198 9.32 9.93 -25.02
C THR A 198 9.05 10.00 -26.54
N SER A 199 7.79 9.81 -26.96
CA SER A 199 7.35 10.01 -28.34
C SER A 199 7.64 11.44 -28.85
N TYR A 200 7.55 11.67 -30.17
CA TYR A 200 7.94 12.95 -30.77
C TYR A 200 7.10 14.15 -30.29
N GLU A 201 5.85 13.91 -29.85
CA GLU A 201 4.91 14.98 -29.52
C GLU A 201 4.46 15.01 -28.05
N GLY A 202 4.73 13.99 -27.24
CA GLY A 202 4.20 13.88 -25.88
C GLY A 202 4.48 15.08 -24.98
N PHE A 203 5.72 15.60 -24.98
CA PHE A 203 6.06 16.80 -24.21
C PHE A 203 5.34 18.06 -24.70
N ARG A 204 5.13 18.19 -26.02
CA ARG A 204 4.42 19.34 -26.61
C ARG A 204 2.93 19.26 -26.27
N LEU A 205 2.34 18.09 -26.43
CA LEU A 205 0.94 17.83 -26.08
C LEU A 205 0.66 18.07 -24.59
N LEU A 206 1.57 17.67 -23.71
CA LEU A 206 1.48 17.97 -22.28
C LEU A 206 1.51 19.49 -22.02
N GLU A 207 2.41 20.22 -22.66
CA GLU A 207 2.50 21.67 -22.53
C GLU A 207 1.24 22.38 -23.08
N ASP A 208 0.74 21.92 -24.21
CA ASP A 208 -0.48 22.46 -24.83
C ASP A 208 -1.72 22.19 -23.97
N TRP A 209 -1.82 20.99 -23.38
CA TRP A 209 -2.85 20.65 -22.41
C TRP A 209 -2.79 21.57 -21.18
N LEU A 210 -1.61 21.72 -20.57
CA LEU A 210 -1.40 22.57 -19.40
C LEU A 210 -1.69 24.05 -19.66
N LYS A 211 -1.44 24.55 -20.88
CA LYS A 211 -1.80 25.92 -21.28
C LYS A 211 -3.31 26.11 -21.40
N ARG A 212 -4.05 25.09 -21.84
CA ARG A 212 -5.52 25.12 -21.96
C ARG A 212 -6.23 24.90 -20.63
N TRP A 213 -5.53 24.32 -19.65
CA TRP A 213 -6.06 24.02 -18.33
C TRP A 213 -6.83 25.17 -17.66
N PRO A 214 -6.32 26.42 -17.58
CA PRO A 214 -7.04 27.51 -16.92
C PRO A 214 -8.42 27.78 -17.55
N GLN A 215 -8.54 27.56 -18.87
CA GLN A 215 -9.77 27.78 -19.63
C GLN A 215 -10.79 26.65 -19.43
N LEU A 216 -10.33 25.43 -19.15
CA LEU A 216 -11.18 24.28 -18.83
C LEU A 216 -11.84 24.41 -17.45
N LEU A 217 -11.13 25.01 -16.48
CA LEU A 217 -11.66 25.28 -15.12
C LEU A 217 -12.82 26.27 -15.12
N ASP A 218 -12.79 27.27 -16.01
CA ASP A 218 -13.85 28.29 -16.12
C ASP A 218 -15.08 27.80 -16.89
N ALA A 219 -14.91 26.85 -17.81
CA ALA A 219 -16.00 26.25 -18.60
C ALA A 219 -16.89 25.28 -17.79
N GLU A 220 -16.40 24.75 -16.66
CA GLU A 220 -17.15 23.84 -15.78
C GLU A 220 -17.93 24.54 -14.66
N LYS A 221 -17.87 25.89 -14.56
CA LYS A 221 -18.84 26.60 -13.72
C LYS A 221 -20.23 26.43 -14.34
N PRO A 222 -21.23 25.89 -13.61
CA PRO A 222 -22.59 25.95 -14.10
C PRO A 222 -22.93 27.42 -14.29
N LEU A 223 -23.39 27.80 -15.48
CA LEU A 223 -24.12 29.04 -15.63
C LEU A 223 -25.22 29.00 -14.58
N ALA A 224 -25.12 29.86 -13.58
CA ALA A 224 -26.24 30.16 -12.72
C ALA A 224 -27.35 30.65 -13.64
N THR A 225 -28.30 29.78 -13.97
CA THR A 225 -29.50 30.19 -14.67
C THR A 225 -30.33 30.98 -13.67
N THR A 226 -30.08 32.27 -13.63
CA THR A 226 -31.02 33.28 -13.17
C THR A 226 -32.29 33.10 -14.01
N GLN A 227 -33.24 32.35 -13.48
CA GLN A 227 -34.65 32.51 -13.79
C GLN A 227 -35.38 32.82 -12.48
N GLU A 228 -35.16 34.04 -11.98
CA GLU A 228 -36.30 34.82 -11.52
C GLU A 228 -37.19 35.08 -12.75
N ILE A 229 -38.15 34.20 -12.99
CA ILE A 229 -39.34 34.56 -13.75
C ILE A 229 -40.49 34.38 -12.78
N SER A 230 -40.87 35.52 -12.20
CA SER A 230 -42.17 35.85 -11.65
C SER A 230 -43.29 34.88 -12.04
N MET A 231 -43.61 33.94 -11.14
CA MET A 231 -44.95 33.35 -11.08
C MET A 231 -45.87 34.30 -10.32
N GLU A 232 -46.22 35.42 -10.93
CA GLU A 232 -47.32 36.24 -10.44
C GLU A 232 -47.83 37.13 -11.58
N HIS A 233 -48.48 36.52 -12.57
CA HIS A 233 -49.62 37.10 -13.29
C HIS A 233 -50.06 36.21 -14.46
N PHE A 234 -51.40 36.04 -14.57
CA PHE A 234 -52.15 35.56 -15.73
C PHE A 234 -52.07 34.03 -15.98
N ILE A 235 -53.15 33.21 -16.02
CA ILE A 235 -54.55 33.41 -16.45
C ILE A 235 -55.46 32.29 -15.88
N ASP A 236 -56.69 32.71 -15.52
CA ASP A 236 -57.99 32.02 -15.33
C ASP A 236 -58.21 30.95 -14.25
#